data_AF-A0A940SE77-F1
#
_entry.id   AF-A0A940SE77-F1
#
_cell.length_a   1.000
_cell.length_b   1.000
_cell.length_c   1.000
_cell.angle_alpha   90.00
_cell.angle_beta   90.00
_cell.angle_gamma   90.00
#
_symmetry.space_group_name_H-M   'P 1'
#
loop_
_entity.id
_entity.type
_entity.pdbx_description
1 polymer ?
#
loop_
_entity_poly.entity_id
_entity_poly.type
_entity_poly.pdbx_seq_one_letter_code
_entity_poly.pdbx_strand_id
1 'polypeptide(L)'
;MPIRFDAADAHWRVAPLPGFSPDQKDWLTRGGSLTAHLRTLGAVTVRVTREAVDLPFDDEYAALGIAPRTPVWVREVVLSVDGTPFVAAHSVAPLAASTGVWQAMRRLRTRPLAELLYSDSSVARSSLVSRRVTARHPLYGVASNATADARVHALAARRSVFERYGAPLMVTECMLPALWTCLAARGHRHAAQSVPRDHGQALDHTASRADAHARREAKGAGKQAEAR
;
A
#
# COMPACT_ATOMS: atom_id res chain seq x y z
N MET A 1 -19.34 -14.26 -2.75
CA MET A 1 -19.77 -14.02 -4.15
C MET A 1 -18.70 -13.17 -4.82
N PRO A 2 -18.31 -13.44 -6.07
CA PRO A 2 -17.43 -12.54 -6.80
C PRO A 2 -18.13 -11.19 -6.98
N ILE A 3 -17.40 -10.11 -6.71
CA ILE A 3 -17.89 -8.74 -6.92
C ILE A 3 -18.09 -8.50 -8.42
N ARG A 4 -19.14 -7.76 -8.78
CA ARG A 4 -19.51 -7.49 -10.19
C ARG A 4 -18.71 -6.35 -10.82
N PHE A 5 -18.12 -5.51 -9.97
CA PHE A 5 -17.45 -4.28 -10.37
C PHE A 5 -15.94 -4.47 -10.46
N ASP A 6 -15.35 -3.92 -11.51
CA ASP A 6 -13.89 -3.86 -11.68
C ASP A 6 -13.43 -2.40 -11.57
N ALA A 7 -12.46 -2.17 -10.69
CA ALA A 7 -11.82 -0.87 -10.55
C ALA A 7 -10.69 -0.67 -11.57
N ALA A 8 -10.24 -1.75 -12.22
CA ALA A 8 -9.12 -1.73 -13.15
C ALA A 8 -9.52 -1.19 -14.53
N ASP A 9 -8.58 -0.50 -15.15
CA ASP A 9 -8.64 -0.09 -16.55
C ASP A 9 -7.20 0.07 -17.10
N ALA A 10 -7.06 0.73 -18.26
CA ALA A 10 -5.75 0.99 -18.88
C ALA A 10 -4.79 1.81 -17.98
N HIS A 11 -5.31 2.61 -17.07
CA HIS A 11 -4.56 3.51 -16.18
C HIS A 11 -4.55 3.05 -14.72
N TRP A 12 -5.62 2.43 -14.25
CA TRP A 12 -5.77 1.85 -12.92
C TRP A 12 -5.40 0.37 -12.96
N ARG A 13 -4.23 0.04 -12.42
CA ARG A 13 -3.62 -1.28 -12.59
C ARG A 13 -3.61 -2.07 -11.29
N VAL A 14 -3.94 -3.37 -11.37
CA VAL A 14 -3.80 -4.31 -10.24
C VAL A 14 -2.33 -4.41 -9.81
N ALA A 15 -1.44 -4.62 -10.78
CA ALA A 15 0.01 -4.57 -10.54
C ALA A 15 0.48 -3.09 -10.54
N PRO A 16 1.07 -2.58 -9.44
CA PRO A 16 1.54 -1.21 -9.40
C PRO A 16 2.63 -0.94 -10.44
N LEU A 17 2.74 0.32 -10.87
CA LEU A 17 3.75 0.73 -11.85
C LEU A 17 5.17 0.37 -11.37
N PRO A 18 6.08 -0.06 -12.27
CA PRO A 18 7.45 -0.40 -11.91
C PRO A 18 8.19 0.73 -11.21
N GLY A 19 7.92 1.98 -11.62
CA GLY A 19 8.49 3.21 -11.06
C GLY A 19 7.89 3.68 -9.72
N PHE A 20 7.18 2.82 -8.99
CA PHE A 20 6.88 3.05 -7.57
C PHE A 20 7.98 2.44 -6.69
N SER A 21 8.31 3.13 -5.59
CA SER A 21 9.24 2.60 -4.57
C SER A 21 8.67 1.36 -3.88
N PRO A 22 9.48 0.56 -3.16
CA PRO A 22 8.98 -0.57 -2.37
C PRO A 22 7.87 -0.18 -1.39
N ASP A 23 8.06 0.90 -0.63
CA ASP A 23 7.04 1.42 0.31
C ASP A 23 5.76 1.84 -0.42
N GLN A 24 5.88 2.47 -1.59
CA GLN A 24 4.72 2.83 -2.40
C GLN A 24 3.97 1.57 -2.87
N LYS A 25 4.67 0.56 -3.38
CA LYS A 25 4.07 -0.70 -3.84
C LYS A 25 3.33 -1.41 -2.70
N ASP A 26 3.96 -1.50 -1.53
CA ASP A 26 3.34 -2.06 -0.33
C ASP A 26 2.07 -1.28 0.04
N TRP A 27 2.16 0.03 0.28
CA TRP A 27 0.99 0.83 0.70
C TRP A 27 -0.13 0.88 -0.34
N LEU A 28 0.18 0.82 -1.63
CA LEU A 28 -0.81 0.78 -2.70
C LEU A 28 -1.55 -0.56 -2.79
N THR A 29 -0.90 -1.66 -2.41
CA THR A 29 -1.48 -3.02 -2.52
C THR A 29 -1.97 -3.57 -1.18
N ARG A 30 -1.62 -2.91 -0.07
CA ARG A 30 -1.96 -3.36 1.28
C ARG A 30 -3.47 -3.47 1.46
N GLY A 31 -3.92 -4.71 1.70
CA GLY A 31 -5.31 -5.05 1.97
C GLY A 31 -5.82 -4.42 3.28
N GLY A 32 -7.10 -4.63 3.58
CA GLY A 32 -7.71 -4.07 4.80
C GLY A 32 -7.85 -2.53 4.79
N SER A 33 -8.16 -1.99 5.97
CA SER A 33 -8.45 -0.56 6.18
C SER A 33 -7.18 0.31 6.15
N LEU A 34 -7.13 1.33 5.29
CA LEU A 34 -6.02 2.30 5.31
C LEU A 34 -5.92 3.01 6.66
N THR A 35 -7.06 3.36 7.25
CA THR A 35 -7.13 3.99 8.57
C THR A 35 -6.48 3.10 9.65
N ALA A 36 -6.67 1.78 9.59
CA ALA A 36 -6.03 0.86 10.54
C ALA A 36 -4.51 0.87 10.40
N HIS A 37 -3.99 0.92 9.16
CA HIS A 37 -2.55 1.03 8.90
C HIS A 37 -2.00 2.38 9.36
N LEU A 38 -2.70 3.48 9.09
CA LEU A 38 -2.29 4.81 9.54
C LEU A 38 -2.25 4.92 11.07
N ARG A 39 -3.15 4.23 11.79
CA ARG A 39 -3.13 4.18 13.27
C ARG A 39 -1.84 3.54 13.84
N THR A 40 -1.11 2.74 13.06
CA THR A 40 0.22 2.23 13.46
C THR A 40 1.32 3.28 13.35
N LEU A 41 1.04 4.40 12.68
CA LEU A 41 1.97 5.51 12.50
C LEU A 41 1.77 6.62 13.54
N GLY A 42 0.59 6.72 14.15
CA GLY A 42 0.25 7.74 15.16
C GLY A 42 -1.26 7.92 15.31
N ALA A 43 -1.68 8.99 15.98
CA ALA A 43 -3.10 9.30 16.21
C ALA A 43 -3.76 9.79 14.90
N VAL A 44 -4.79 9.07 14.45
CA VAL A 44 -5.49 9.40 13.20
C VAL A 44 -6.68 10.32 13.45
N THR A 45 -6.72 11.43 12.72
CA THR A 45 -7.89 12.32 12.64
C THR A 45 -8.44 12.37 11.21
N VAL A 46 -9.76 12.57 11.11
CA VAL A 46 -10.46 12.69 9.83
C VAL A 46 -11.06 14.09 9.74
N ARG A 47 -10.69 14.84 8.69
CA ARG A 47 -11.32 16.12 8.36
C ARG A 47 -12.14 15.95 7.09
N VAL A 48 -13.42 16.27 7.16
CA VAL A 48 -14.29 16.31 5.96
C VAL A 48 -14.01 17.61 5.21
N THR A 49 -13.66 17.50 3.93
CA THR A 49 -13.42 18.66 3.06
C THR A 49 -14.61 18.95 2.16
N ARG A 50 -15.37 17.92 1.78
CA ARG A 50 -16.53 18.08 0.91
C ARG A 50 -17.54 16.93 1.08
N GLU A 51 -18.81 17.28 1.07
CA GLU A 51 -19.93 16.33 0.94
C GLU A 51 -21.02 16.97 0.08
N ALA A 52 -21.33 16.36 -1.07
CA ALA A 52 -22.27 16.95 -2.03
C ALA A 52 -22.85 15.90 -2.99
N VAL A 53 -23.96 16.25 -3.64
CA VAL A 53 -24.40 15.59 -4.87
C VAL A 53 -23.59 16.16 -6.02
N ASP A 54 -23.07 15.29 -6.89
CA ASP A 54 -22.25 15.67 -8.04
C ASP A 54 -22.38 14.64 -9.19
N LEU A 55 -21.58 14.82 -10.23
CA LEU A 55 -21.35 13.83 -11.28
C LEU A 55 -20.05 13.04 -11.01
N PRO A 56 -19.99 11.76 -11.40
CA PRO A 56 -18.76 10.97 -11.31
C PRO A 56 -17.69 11.53 -12.26
N PHE A 57 -16.41 11.33 -11.93
CA PHE A 57 -15.35 11.60 -12.90
C PHE A 57 -15.37 10.57 -14.04
N ASP A 58 -14.67 10.89 -15.14
CA ASP A 58 -14.71 10.10 -16.38
C ASP A 58 -14.30 8.63 -16.21
N ASP A 59 -13.42 8.33 -15.26
CA ASP A 59 -12.97 6.96 -14.98
C ASP A 59 -13.76 6.28 -13.87
N GLU A 60 -14.77 6.94 -13.30
CA GLU A 60 -15.54 6.44 -12.16
C GLU A 60 -16.85 5.81 -12.59
N TYR A 61 -17.54 6.39 -13.58
CA TYR A 61 -18.82 5.84 -14.04
C TYR A 61 -18.66 4.42 -14.59
N ALA A 62 -17.57 4.13 -15.31
CA ALA A 62 -17.28 2.82 -15.87
C ALA A 62 -16.99 1.81 -14.75
N ALA A 63 -16.16 2.17 -13.78
CA ALA A 63 -15.85 1.34 -12.62
C ALA A 63 -17.08 1.04 -11.74
N LEU A 64 -18.01 1.99 -11.64
CA LEU A 64 -19.27 1.85 -10.92
C LEU A 64 -20.38 1.16 -11.74
N GLY A 65 -20.17 0.88 -13.03
CA GLY A 65 -21.20 0.31 -13.90
C GLY A 65 -22.44 1.20 -14.05
N ILE A 66 -22.28 2.52 -14.05
CA ILE A 66 -23.36 3.51 -14.19
C ILE A 66 -23.20 4.36 -15.46
N ALA A 67 -24.27 5.06 -15.86
CA ALA A 67 -24.18 6.00 -16.97
C ALA A 67 -23.34 7.23 -16.59
N PRO A 68 -22.61 7.85 -17.54
CA PRO A 68 -21.67 8.97 -17.25
C PRO A 68 -22.27 10.16 -16.50
N ARG A 69 -23.58 10.39 -16.64
CA ARG A 69 -24.29 11.53 -16.01
C ARG A 69 -25.19 11.12 -14.86
N THR A 70 -25.06 9.89 -14.35
CA THR A 70 -25.81 9.44 -13.18
C THR A 70 -25.35 10.23 -11.94
N PRO A 71 -26.25 10.94 -11.23
CA PRO A 71 -25.89 11.66 -10.03
C PRO A 71 -25.31 10.74 -8.96
N VAL A 72 -24.24 11.18 -8.30
CA VAL A 72 -23.57 10.48 -7.22
C VAL A 72 -23.53 11.33 -5.96
N TRP A 73 -23.43 10.68 -4.81
CA TRP A 73 -23.01 11.32 -3.57
C TRP A 73 -21.49 11.24 -3.47
N VAL A 74 -20.85 12.40 -3.38
CA VAL A 74 -19.40 12.55 -3.19
C VAL A 74 -19.12 12.85 -1.72
N ARG A 75 -18.10 12.19 -1.17
CA ARG A 75 -17.49 12.52 0.13
C ARG A 75 -15.97 12.57 -0.01
N GLU A 76 -15.40 13.72 0.30
CA GLU A 76 -13.96 13.94 0.33
C GLU A 76 -13.50 14.19 1.77
N VAL A 77 -12.41 13.53 2.13
CA VAL A 77 -11.81 13.65 3.47
C VAL A 77 -10.30 13.69 3.39
N VAL A 78 -9.69 14.28 4.42
CA VAL A 78 -8.25 14.19 4.66
C VAL A 78 -8.02 13.39 5.93
N LEU A 79 -7.20 12.34 5.82
CA LEU A 79 -6.71 11.57 6.95
C LEU A 79 -5.36 12.13 7.37
N SER A 80 -5.28 12.57 8.62
CA SER A 80 -4.04 13.10 9.19
C SER A 80 -3.54 12.18 10.30
N VAL A 81 -2.22 12.03 10.40
CA VAL A 81 -1.54 11.34 11.50
C VAL A 81 -0.81 12.40 12.31
N ASP A 82 -1.11 12.49 13.60
CA ASP A 82 -0.52 13.49 14.52
C ASP A 82 -0.60 14.92 13.94
N GLY A 83 -1.76 15.26 13.36
CA GLY A 83 -2.02 16.57 12.74
C GLY A 83 -1.45 16.76 11.34
N THR A 84 -0.65 15.82 10.81
CA THR A 84 -0.03 15.92 9.50
C THR A 84 -0.84 15.15 8.43
N PRO A 85 -1.24 15.78 7.31
CA PRO A 85 -2.08 15.13 6.29
C PRO A 85 -1.31 14.06 5.52
N PHE A 86 -1.78 12.81 5.59
CA PHE A 86 -1.13 11.66 4.94
C PHE A 86 -1.91 11.16 3.72
N VAL A 87 -3.24 11.32 3.72
CA VAL A 87 -4.09 10.81 2.65
C VAL A 87 -5.23 11.80 2.38
N ALA A 88 -5.48 12.09 1.10
CA ALA A 88 -6.74 12.67 0.64
C ALA A 88 -7.57 11.55 0.00
N ALA A 89 -8.79 11.34 0.50
CA ALA A 89 -9.67 10.30 0.00
C ALA A 89 -10.93 10.91 -0.63
N HIS A 90 -11.33 10.33 -1.77
CA HIS A 90 -12.52 10.67 -2.53
C HIS A 90 -13.38 9.42 -2.64
N SER A 91 -14.60 9.48 -2.13
CA SER A 91 -15.54 8.36 -2.14
C SER A 91 -16.82 8.74 -2.88
N VAL A 92 -17.31 7.85 -3.72
CA VAL A 92 -18.51 8.06 -4.54
C VAL A 92 -19.44 6.87 -4.48
N ALA A 93 -20.74 7.14 -4.43
CA ALA A 93 -21.79 6.14 -4.58
C ALA A 93 -22.94 6.73 -5.42
N PRO A 94 -23.62 5.93 -6.26
CA PRO A 94 -24.83 6.39 -6.95
C PRO A 94 -25.81 7.02 -5.96
N LEU A 95 -26.45 8.14 -6.34
CA LEU A 95 -27.27 8.92 -5.40
C LEU A 95 -28.37 8.07 -4.74
N ALA A 96 -29.04 7.21 -5.52
CA ALA A 96 -30.04 6.27 -5.00
C ALA A 96 -29.45 5.26 -4.00
N ALA A 97 -28.23 4.78 -4.23
CA ALA A 97 -27.55 3.90 -3.30
C ALA A 97 -27.14 4.64 -2.01
N SER A 98 -26.76 5.91 -2.11
CA SER A 98 -26.38 6.76 -0.98
C SER A 98 -27.54 7.10 -0.03
N THR A 99 -28.79 6.95 -0.49
CA THR A 99 -30.00 7.09 0.35
C THR A 99 -30.59 5.74 0.77
N GLY A 100 -30.15 4.65 0.16
CA GLY A 100 -30.54 3.27 0.48
C GLY A 100 -29.42 2.49 1.16
N VAL A 101 -28.84 1.52 0.44
CA VAL A 101 -27.84 0.56 0.97
C VAL A 101 -26.64 1.25 1.64
N TRP A 102 -26.20 2.39 1.09
CA TRP A 102 -25.08 3.19 1.58
C TRP A 102 -25.50 4.42 2.40
N GLN A 103 -26.73 4.47 2.93
CA GLN A 103 -27.22 5.62 3.72
C GLN A 103 -26.33 6.00 4.91
N ALA A 104 -25.64 5.01 5.50
CA ALA A 104 -24.73 5.24 6.62
C ALA A 104 -23.53 6.12 6.23
N MET A 105 -23.11 6.11 4.95
CA MET A 105 -22.03 6.95 4.42
C MET A 105 -22.32 8.45 4.65
N ARG A 106 -23.58 8.87 4.49
CA ARG A 106 -24.02 10.26 4.70
C ARG A 106 -24.08 10.67 6.18
N ARG A 107 -23.98 9.70 7.09
CA ARG A 107 -24.05 9.88 8.55
C ARG A 107 -22.69 9.64 9.24
N LEU A 108 -21.62 9.54 8.46
CA LEU A 108 -20.28 9.28 9.00
C LEU A 108 -19.75 10.44 9.84
N ARG A 109 -20.11 11.70 9.53
CA ARG A 109 -19.53 12.89 10.18
C ARG A 109 -18.01 12.84 10.11
N THR A 110 -17.30 12.69 11.22
CA THR A 110 -15.84 12.54 11.28
C THR A 110 -15.39 11.08 11.41
N ARG A 111 -16.30 10.11 11.34
CA ARG A 111 -15.93 8.69 11.35
C ARG A 111 -15.32 8.27 9.99
N PRO A 112 -14.25 7.45 10.01
CA PRO A 112 -13.71 6.85 8.80
C PRO A 112 -14.74 5.97 8.09
N LEU A 113 -14.81 6.08 6.77
CA LEU A 113 -15.64 5.19 5.95
C LEU A 113 -15.27 3.71 6.10
N ALA A 114 -14.00 3.41 6.42
CA ALA A 114 -13.55 2.05 6.67
C ALA A 114 -14.33 1.33 7.79
N GLU A 115 -14.85 2.06 8.78
CA GLU A 115 -15.69 1.47 9.82
C GLU A 115 -16.98 0.89 9.24
N LEU A 116 -17.57 1.53 8.23
CA LEU A 116 -18.72 1.01 7.50
C LEU A 116 -18.36 -0.17 6.59
N LEU A 117 -17.19 -0.14 5.96
CA LEU A 117 -16.82 -1.09 4.91
C LEU A 117 -16.26 -2.42 5.43
N TYR A 118 -15.58 -2.41 6.59
CA TYR A 118 -14.90 -3.60 7.12
C TYR A 118 -15.60 -4.24 8.33
N SER A 119 -16.65 -3.63 8.86
CA SER A 119 -17.46 -4.22 9.95
C SER A 119 -18.61 -5.09 9.47
N ASP A 120 -18.90 -5.10 8.18
CA ASP A 120 -20.07 -5.73 7.58
C ASP A 120 -19.65 -6.82 6.59
N SER A 121 -19.93 -8.08 6.91
CA SER A 121 -19.58 -9.24 6.08
C SER A 121 -20.39 -9.33 4.78
N SER A 122 -21.47 -8.56 4.62
CA SER A 122 -22.22 -8.44 3.37
C SER A 122 -21.53 -7.57 2.32
N VAL A 123 -20.44 -6.88 2.69
CA VAL A 123 -19.67 -6.01 1.80
C VAL A 123 -18.57 -6.82 1.11
N ALA A 124 -18.67 -6.91 -0.22
CA ALA A 124 -17.60 -7.42 -1.07
C ALA A 124 -16.72 -6.27 -1.57
N ARG A 125 -15.49 -6.60 -1.96
CA ARG A 125 -14.50 -5.62 -2.44
C ARG A 125 -13.80 -6.11 -3.71
N SER A 126 -13.62 -5.21 -4.68
CA SER A 126 -12.80 -5.43 -5.87
C SER A 126 -11.33 -5.55 -5.53
N SER A 127 -10.55 -6.01 -6.50
CA SER A 127 -9.10 -5.85 -6.46
C SER A 127 -8.73 -4.40 -6.15
N LEU A 128 -7.68 -4.22 -5.34
CA LEU A 128 -7.01 -2.94 -5.22
C LEU A 128 -6.26 -2.66 -6.53
N VAL A 129 -6.46 -1.46 -7.05
CA VAL A 129 -5.76 -0.97 -8.23
C VAL A 129 -5.07 0.32 -7.91
N SER A 130 -4.01 0.64 -8.63
CA SER A 130 -3.20 1.84 -8.39
C SER A 130 -2.87 2.59 -9.67
N ARG A 131 -2.66 3.89 -9.51
CA ARG A 131 -2.33 4.82 -10.59
C ARG A 131 -1.43 5.93 -10.06
N ARG A 132 -0.64 6.52 -10.96
CA ARG A 132 -0.01 7.83 -10.72
C ARG A 132 -0.94 8.93 -11.23
N VAL A 133 -1.43 9.75 -10.31
CA VAL A 133 -2.34 10.87 -10.55
C VAL A 133 -1.52 12.14 -10.77
N THR A 134 -1.83 12.92 -11.81
CA THR A 134 -1.17 14.20 -12.14
C THR A 134 -2.22 15.30 -12.24
N ALA A 135 -1.80 16.56 -12.42
CA ALA A 135 -2.68 17.72 -12.56
C ALA A 135 -3.76 17.59 -13.66
N ARG A 136 -3.63 16.64 -14.59
CA ARG A 136 -4.64 16.33 -15.63
C ARG A 136 -5.86 15.57 -15.10
N HIS A 137 -5.83 15.09 -13.86
CA HIS A 137 -6.90 14.28 -13.28
C HIS A 137 -7.55 15.05 -12.12
N PRO A 138 -8.89 15.10 -12.01
CA PRO A 138 -9.59 15.86 -10.96
C PRO A 138 -9.17 15.53 -9.52
N LEU A 139 -8.90 14.25 -9.22
CA LEU A 139 -8.34 13.80 -7.93
C LEU A 139 -7.05 14.53 -7.51
N TYR A 140 -6.25 15.03 -8.47
CA TYR A 140 -5.09 15.83 -8.13
C TYR A 140 -5.50 17.10 -7.38
N GLY A 141 -6.55 17.78 -7.81
CA GLY A 141 -7.07 18.98 -7.13
C GLY A 141 -7.57 18.66 -5.72
N VAL A 142 -8.29 17.54 -5.56
CA VAL A 142 -8.75 17.06 -4.24
C VAL A 142 -7.56 16.86 -3.30
N ALA A 143 -6.48 16.25 -3.79
CA ALA A 143 -5.31 15.93 -2.99
C ALA A 143 -4.35 17.12 -2.79
N SER A 144 -4.17 17.99 -3.79
CA SER A 144 -3.32 19.17 -3.68
C SER A 144 -3.89 20.16 -2.68
N ASN A 145 -5.23 20.29 -2.60
CA ASN A 145 -5.88 21.15 -1.61
C ASN A 145 -5.72 20.64 -0.17
N ALA A 146 -5.29 19.38 0.02
CA ALA A 146 -5.06 18.79 1.33
C ALA A 146 -3.64 19.03 1.88
N THR A 147 -2.71 19.54 1.06
CA THR A 147 -1.31 19.72 1.43
C THR A 147 -0.82 21.13 1.04
N ALA A 148 0.06 21.70 1.85
CA ALA A 148 0.72 22.97 1.53
C ALA A 148 1.96 22.79 0.62
N ASP A 149 2.28 21.55 0.24
CA ASP A 149 3.45 21.27 -0.60
C ASP A 149 3.16 21.55 -2.08
N ALA A 150 3.57 22.73 -2.54
CA ALA A 150 3.41 23.19 -3.92
C ALA A 150 4.23 22.39 -4.95
N ARG A 151 5.09 21.45 -4.54
CA ARG A 151 6.06 20.78 -5.44
C ARG A 151 5.63 19.40 -5.95
N VAL A 152 4.42 18.94 -5.60
CA VAL A 152 4.01 17.56 -5.89
C VAL A 152 3.44 17.44 -7.30
N HIS A 153 4.27 17.17 -8.31
CA HIS A 153 3.79 17.05 -9.70
C HIS A 153 2.96 15.78 -9.97
N ALA A 154 3.07 14.76 -9.12
CA ALA A 154 2.30 13.54 -9.22
C ALA A 154 2.13 12.83 -7.88
N LEU A 155 0.98 12.18 -7.69
CA LEU A 155 0.62 11.46 -6.48
C LEU A 155 0.40 9.98 -6.79
N ALA A 156 0.83 9.12 -5.87
CA ALA A 156 0.42 7.72 -5.89
C ALA A 156 -1.00 7.62 -5.34
N ALA A 157 -1.88 6.95 -6.07
CA ALA A 157 -3.26 6.72 -5.64
C ALA A 157 -3.63 5.26 -5.80
N ARG A 158 -4.52 4.79 -4.91
CA ARG A 158 -5.17 3.49 -5.04
C ARG A 158 -6.67 3.63 -5.00
N ARG A 159 -7.36 2.70 -5.66
CA ARG A 159 -8.82 2.69 -5.80
C ARG A 159 -9.35 1.28 -5.62
N SER A 160 -10.58 1.18 -5.14
CA SER A 160 -11.34 -0.08 -5.10
C SER A 160 -12.83 0.22 -5.07
N VAL A 161 -13.62 -0.69 -5.65
CA VAL A 161 -15.08 -0.67 -5.58
C VAL A 161 -15.53 -1.66 -4.50
N PHE A 162 -16.45 -1.22 -3.67
CA PHE A 162 -17.15 -2.01 -2.68
C PHE A 162 -18.57 -2.25 -3.17
N GLU A 163 -19.07 -3.46 -2.97
CA GLU A 163 -20.44 -3.84 -3.34
C GLU A 163 -21.15 -4.36 -2.11
N ARG A 164 -22.39 -3.88 -1.91
CA ARG A 164 -23.30 -4.42 -0.92
C ARG A 164 -24.67 -4.56 -1.54
N TYR A 165 -25.25 -5.76 -1.51
CA TYR A 165 -26.57 -6.04 -2.10
C TYR A 165 -26.74 -5.50 -3.53
N GLY A 166 -25.69 -5.59 -4.37
CA GLY A 166 -25.69 -5.07 -5.75
C GLY A 166 -25.42 -3.57 -5.89
N ALA A 167 -25.32 -2.82 -4.79
CA ALA A 167 -25.09 -1.38 -4.82
C ALA A 167 -23.58 -1.05 -4.72
N PRO A 168 -23.00 -0.32 -5.69
CA PRO A 168 -21.59 0.01 -5.67
C PRO A 168 -21.29 1.26 -4.82
N LEU A 169 -20.11 1.28 -4.21
CA LEU A 169 -19.46 2.43 -3.61
C LEU A 169 -17.97 2.36 -3.94
N MET A 170 -17.40 3.40 -4.52
CA MET A 170 -15.98 3.44 -4.82
C MET A 170 -15.24 4.34 -3.85
N VAL A 171 -14.04 3.92 -3.47
CA VAL A 171 -13.10 4.71 -2.66
C VAL A 171 -11.80 4.84 -3.43
N THR A 172 -11.36 6.08 -3.62
CA THR A 172 -10.03 6.41 -4.13
C THR A 172 -9.24 7.16 -3.06
N GLU A 173 -8.02 6.71 -2.80
CA GLU A 173 -7.13 7.23 -1.76
C GLU A 173 -5.84 7.73 -2.43
N CYS A 174 -5.55 9.02 -2.32
CA CYS A 174 -4.32 9.64 -2.79
C CYS A 174 -3.35 9.80 -1.62
N MET A 175 -2.17 9.17 -1.72
CA MET A 175 -1.13 9.22 -0.70
C MET A 175 -0.31 10.50 -0.84
N LEU A 176 -0.31 11.32 0.20
CA LEU A 176 0.34 12.63 0.25
C LEU A 176 1.84 12.49 0.62
N PRO A 177 2.69 13.48 0.28
CA PRO A 177 4.15 13.38 0.47
C PRO A 177 4.58 13.07 1.90
N ALA A 178 3.88 13.63 2.89
CA ALA A 178 4.22 13.46 4.30
C ALA A 178 4.20 12.00 4.75
N LEU A 179 3.34 11.15 4.15
CA LEU A 179 3.35 9.72 4.40
C LEU A 179 4.70 9.10 4.02
N TRP A 180 5.20 9.41 2.83
CA TRP A 180 6.46 8.88 2.33
C TRP A 180 7.66 9.37 3.13
N THR A 181 7.67 10.64 3.53
CA THR A 181 8.69 11.19 4.42
C THR A 181 8.70 10.49 5.78
N CYS A 182 7.51 10.22 6.34
CA CYS A 182 7.38 9.51 7.61
C CYS A 182 7.92 8.07 7.53
N LEU A 183 7.57 7.34 6.46
CA LEU A 183 8.03 5.96 6.25
C LEU A 183 9.54 5.89 6.02
N ALA A 184 10.10 6.77 5.20
CA ALA A 184 11.55 6.85 5.00
C ALA A 184 12.29 7.08 6.32
N ALA A 185 11.84 8.06 7.12
CA ALA A 185 12.44 8.35 8.43
C ALA A 185 12.35 7.17 9.42
N ARG A 186 11.31 6.35 9.33
CA ARG A 186 11.16 5.12 10.15
C ARG A 186 12.05 3.98 9.66
N GLY A 187 12.16 3.79 8.34
CA GLY A 187 13.05 2.80 7.75
C GLY A 187 14.51 3.02 8.13
N HIS A 188 14.96 4.28 8.13
CA HIS A 188 16.32 4.64 8.60
C HIS A 188 16.53 4.35 10.09
N ARG A 189 15.53 4.56 10.95
CA ARG A 189 15.63 4.26 12.39
C ARG A 189 15.71 2.75 12.66
N HIS A 190 14.94 1.94 11.96
CA HIS A 190 15.03 0.47 12.07
C HIS A 190 16.36 -0.07 11.52
N ALA A 191 16.88 0.50 10.43
CA ALA A 191 18.19 0.13 9.88
C ALA A 191 19.34 0.53 10.83
N ALA A 192 19.27 1.71 11.46
CA ALA A 192 20.27 2.15 12.44
C ALA A 192 20.23 1.35 13.75
N GLN A 193 19.08 0.75 14.11
CA GLN A 193 18.93 -0.10 15.30
C GLN A 193 19.25 -1.58 15.03
N SER A 194 19.38 -2.00 13.77
CA SER A 194 19.79 -3.35 13.37
C SER A 194 21.28 -3.40 13.06
N VAL A 195 22.12 -3.19 14.08
CA VAL A 195 23.56 -3.50 13.99
C VAL A 195 23.75 -5.03 14.02
N PRO A 196 24.66 -5.62 13.21
CA PRO A 196 24.82 -7.07 13.10
C PRO A 196 25.27 -7.69 14.43
N ARG A 197 24.69 -8.85 14.76
CA ARG A 197 25.27 -9.73 15.77
C ARG A 197 26.63 -10.24 15.26
N ASP A 198 27.64 -9.83 16.00
CA ASP A 198 29.00 -10.37 16.13
C ASP A 198 29.21 -11.71 15.43
N HIS A 199 29.96 -11.70 14.33
CA HIS A 199 30.60 -12.92 13.83
C HIS A 199 31.97 -13.02 14.48
N GLY A 200 32.02 -13.86 15.51
CA GLY A 200 33.11 -14.81 15.71
C GLY A 200 34.50 -14.22 15.75
N GLN A 201 34.88 -13.82 16.96
CA GLN A 201 36.25 -13.77 17.47
C GLN A 201 37.20 -14.74 16.74
N ALA A 202 38.27 -14.18 16.17
CA ALA A 202 39.36 -14.90 15.54
C ALA A 202 40.00 -15.88 16.54
N LEU A 203 40.11 -17.16 16.13
CA LEU A 203 40.99 -18.12 16.80
C LEU A 203 42.42 -17.82 16.34
N ASP A 204 43.20 -17.20 17.22
CA ASP A 204 44.66 -17.13 17.10
C ASP A 204 45.23 -18.56 17.21
N HIS A 205 45.60 -19.13 16.07
CA HIS A 205 46.41 -20.34 16.02
C HIS A 205 47.90 -19.97 16.15
N THR A 206 48.44 -20.21 17.33
CA THR A 206 49.88 -20.21 17.59
C THR A 206 50.57 -21.27 16.72
N ALA A 207 51.71 -20.86 16.17
CA ALA A 207 52.51 -21.51 15.14
C ALA A 207 53.05 -22.92 15.45
N SER A 208 53.37 -23.64 14.37
CA SER A 208 54.71 -24.20 14.07
C SER A 208 54.70 -25.67 13.67
N ARG A 209 54.97 -25.95 12.39
CA ARG A 209 56.12 -26.75 11.94
C ARG A 209 56.18 -26.82 10.41
N ALA A 210 57.18 -26.13 9.87
CA ALA A 210 57.74 -26.40 8.56
C ALA A 210 58.56 -27.71 8.65
N ASP A 211 58.39 -28.60 7.69
CA ASP A 211 59.44 -28.93 6.71
C ASP A 211 59.02 -30.16 5.89
N ALA A 212 58.67 -29.90 4.64
CA ALA A 212 58.72 -30.88 3.58
C ALA A 212 60.11 -30.81 2.95
N HIS A 213 60.90 -31.88 3.04
CA HIS A 213 61.92 -32.13 2.04
C HIS A 213 62.05 -33.62 1.77
N ALA A 214 61.56 -34.01 0.60
CA ALA A 214 61.80 -35.26 -0.07
C ALA A 214 63.30 -35.58 -0.15
N ARG A 215 63.68 -36.84 0.05
CA ARG A 215 64.76 -37.52 -0.70
C ARG A 215 64.80 -39.01 -0.36
N ARG A 216 65.01 -39.78 -1.43
CA ARG A 216 65.43 -41.19 -1.53
C ARG A 216 64.34 -42.26 -1.60
N GLU A 217 63.90 -42.42 -2.85
CA GLU A 217 63.90 -43.70 -3.58
C GLU A 217 64.84 -44.78 -3.00
N ALA A 218 64.33 -46.02 -2.89
CA ALA A 218 64.74 -47.17 -3.70
C ALA A 218 64.63 -48.51 -2.95
N LYS A 219 64.21 -49.54 -3.70
CA LYS A 219 64.17 -51.00 -3.41
C LYS A 219 63.07 -51.44 -2.42
N GLY A 220 62.14 -52.33 -2.77
CA GLY A 220 62.20 -53.43 -3.74
C GLY A 220 62.27 -54.76 -2.99
N ALA A 221 61.44 -55.72 -3.43
CA ALA A 221 61.23 -57.08 -2.90
C ALA A 221 60.35 -57.15 -1.63
N GLY A 222 59.21 -57.86 -1.58
CA GLY A 222 58.73 -58.97 -2.40
C GLY A 222 59.25 -60.30 -1.85
N LYS A 223 58.43 -60.95 -1.01
CA LYS A 223 58.40 -62.36 -0.51
C LYS A 223 58.05 -62.35 0.98
N GLN A 224 57.34 -63.28 1.60
CA GLN A 224 56.46 -64.44 1.27
C GLN A 224 56.03 -65.01 2.64
N ALA A 225 55.10 -65.99 2.64
CA ALA A 225 54.80 -66.98 3.71
C ALA A 225 53.82 -66.52 4.81
N GLU A 226 52.56 -67.00 4.78
CA GLU A 226 52.04 -68.27 5.38
C GLU A 226 51.74 -68.08 6.88
N ALA A 227 50.49 -68.12 7.35
CA ALA A 227 49.51 -69.21 7.41
C ALA A 227 49.41 -69.75 8.86
N ARG A 228 48.15 -69.75 9.33
CA ARG A 228 47.60 -70.40 10.55
C ARG A 228 47.71 -69.64 11.86
#